data_AF-A0A1G5G7S1-F1
#
_entry.id   AF-A0A1G5G7S1-F1
#
_cell.length_a   1.000
_cell.length_b   1.000
_cell.length_c   1.000
_cell.angle_alpha   90.00
_cell.angle_beta   90.00
_cell.angle_gamma   90.00
#
_symmetry.space_group_name_H-M   'P 1'
#
loop_
_entity.id
_entity.type
_entity.pdbx_description
1 polymer ?
#
loop_
_entity_poly.entity_id
_entity_poly.type
_entity_poly.pdbx_seq_one_letter_code
_entity_poly.pdbx_strand_id
1 'polypeptide(L)'
;MGKFSTNVCHCEEKNKYTRVKLMCQNARNELYSAKTYSGMLESRYGYILDNCAQTFDMAEAPDLYAAMLQLNDKGEEELDGAIDRLDNVISSLKSDIDELDEADKKYHEKQSK
;
A
#
# COMPACT_ATOMS: atom_id res chain seq x y z
N MET A 1 -18.24 24.23 -0.56
CA MET A 1 -19.27 23.62 0.30
C MET A 1 -18.68 22.32 0.82
N GLY A 2 -18.63 22.11 2.14
CA GLY A 2 -18.09 20.87 2.72
C GLY A 2 -18.97 19.67 2.39
N LYS A 3 -18.37 18.48 2.28
CA LYS A 3 -19.06 17.25 1.86
C LYS A 3 -20.10 16.77 2.87
N PHE A 4 -19.91 17.07 4.15
CA PHE A 4 -20.69 16.55 5.26
C PHE A 4 -21.57 17.63 5.92
N SER A 5 -22.73 17.21 6.43
CA SER A 5 -23.74 18.10 7.01
C SER A 5 -23.45 18.42 8.47
N THR A 6 -23.49 19.70 8.87
CA THR A 6 -23.26 20.09 10.28
C THR A 6 -24.51 19.95 11.17
N ASN A 7 -25.57 19.31 10.68
CA ASN A 7 -26.88 19.24 11.35
C ASN A 7 -27.20 17.84 11.90
N VAL A 8 -26.30 16.88 11.73
CA VAL A 8 -26.42 15.51 12.25
C VAL A 8 -25.09 15.09 12.87
N CYS A 9 -25.15 14.09 13.75
CA CYS A 9 -23.97 13.44 14.32
C CYS A 9 -23.39 12.42 13.33
N HIS A 10 -22.08 12.45 13.14
CA HIS A 10 -21.28 11.64 12.22
C HIS A 10 -20.28 10.70 12.94
N CYS A 11 -20.34 10.58 14.27
CA CYS A 11 -19.42 9.74 15.05
C CYS A 11 -19.26 8.30 14.51
N GLU A 12 -20.36 7.66 14.09
CA GLU A 12 -20.31 6.29 13.54
C GLU A 12 -19.61 6.24 12.18
N GLU A 13 -19.88 7.23 11.32
CA GLU A 13 -19.27 7.35 10.00
C GLU A 13 -17.77 7.63 10.11
N LYS A 14 -17.37 8.53 11.01
CA LYS A 14 -15.97 8.79 11.35
C LYS A 14 -15.26 7.51 11.82
N ASN A 15 -15.88 6.74 12.72
CA ASN A 15 -15.31 5.48 13.20
C ASN A 15 -15.12 4.46 12.06
N LYS A 16 -16.09 4.39 11.15
CA LYS A 16 -16.01 3.54 9.95
C LYS A 16 -14.83 3.97 9.05
N TYR A 17 -14.70 5.26 8.75
CA TYR A 17 -13.63 5.78 7.90
C TYR A 17 -12.25 5.56 8.53
N THR A 18 -12.15 5.77 9.85
CA THR A 18 -10.93 5.51 10.61
C THR A 18 -10.52 4.04 10.54
N ARG A 19 -11.48 3.11 10.68
CA ARG A 19 -11.22 1.66 10.56
C ARG A 19 -10.76 1.29 9.16
N VAL A 20 -11.41 1.82 8.11
CA VAL A 20 -11.01 1.58 6.71
C VAL A 20 -9.61 2.11 6.45
N LYS A 21 -9.29 3.33 6.93
CA LYS A 21 -7.94 3.91 6.80
C LYS A 21 -6.88 3.01 7.43
N LEU A 22 -7.14 2.45 8.61
CA LEU A 22 -6.23 1.52 9.27
C LEU A 22 -6.03 0.24 8.45
N MET A 23 -7.09 -0.31 7.87
CA MET A 23 -6.99 -1.47 6.97
C MET A 23 -6.14 -1.16 5.73
N CYS A 24 -6.31 0.01 5.12
CA CYS A 24 -5.49 0.45 3.99
C CYS A 24 -4.01 0.60 4.38
N GLN A 25 -3.73 1.15 5.57
CA GLN A 25 -2.36 1.27 6.08
C GLN A 25 -1.70 -0.10 6.30
N ASN A 26 -2.44 -1.06 6.85
CA ASN A 26 -1.94 -2.42 7.05
C ASN A 26 -1.63 -3.08 5.69
N ALA A 27 -2.55 -3.03 4.74
CA ALA A 27 -2.34 -3.57 3.40
C ALA A 27 -1.12 -2.94 2.72
N ARG A 28 -0.93 -1.62 2.86
CA ARG A 28 0.24 -0.92 2.32
C ARG A 28 1.55 -1.45 2.93
N ASN A 29 1.57 -1.68 4.24
CA ASN A 29 2.75 -2.24 4.92
C ASN A 29 3.05 -3.68 4.49
N GLU A 30 2.02 -4.48 4.23
CA GLU A 30 2.16 -5.83 3.66
C GLU A 30 2.78 -5.78 2.26
N LEU A 31 2.37 -4.83 1.40
CA LEU A 31 2.97 -4.65 0.07
C LEU A 31 4.44 -4.23 0.14
N TYR A 32 4.82 -3.32 1.05
CA TYR A 32 6.24 -2.98 1.26
C TYR A 32 7.07 -4.18 1.72
N SER A 33 6.48 -5.03 2.56
CA SER A 33 7.12 -6.27 3.03
C SER A 33 7.30 -7.26 1.89
N ALA A 34 6.29 -7.41 1.03
CA ALA A 34 6.37 -8.24 -0.18
C ALA A 34 7.48 -7.75 -1.13
N LYS A 35 7.58 -6.43 -1.36
CA LYS A 35 8.64 -5.83 -2.19
C LYS A 35 10.03 -6.12 -1.63
N THR A 36 10.21 -5.93 -0.32
CA THR A 36 11.47 -6.22 0.38
C THR A 36 11.88 -7.70 0.22
N TYR A 37 10.90 -8.60 0.33
CA TYR A 37 11.15 -10.04 0.15
C TYR A 37 11.51 -10.39 -1.30
N SER A 38 10.87 -9.76 -2.28
CA SER A 38 11.18 -9.92 -3.72
C SER A 38 12.63 -9.60 -4.02
N GLY A 39 13.12 -8.43 -3.59
CA GLY A 39 14.52 -8.03 -3.78
C GLY A 39 15.51 -8.98 -3.08
N MET A 40 15.14 -9.55 -1.93
CA MET A 40 15.96 -10.57 -1.26
C MET A 40 16.03 -11.88 -2.08
N LEU A 41 14.92 -12.30 -2.68
CA LEU A 41 14.89 -13.48 -3.55
C LEU A 41 15.73 -13.28 -4.81
N GLU A 42 15.61 -12.13 -5.46
CA GLU A 42 16.42 -11.78 -6.63
C GLU A 42 17.92 -11.91 -6.33
N SER A 43 18.38 -11.30 -5.24
CA SER A 43 19.79 -11.39 -4.81
C SER A 43 20.24 -12.83 -4.55
N ARG A 44 19.39 -13.66 -3.93
CA ARG A 44 19.68 -15.08 -3.70
C ARG A 44 19.76 -15.89 -4.98
N TYR A 45 18.85 -15.65 -5.93
CA TYR A 45 18.87 -16.33 -7.22
C TYR A 45 20.11 -15.95 -8.02
N GLY A 46 20.48 -14.67 -8.06
CA GLY A 46 21.73 -14.21 -8.68
C GLY A 46 22.95 -14.94 -8.12
N TYR A 47 23.08 -15.02 -6.79
CA TYR A 47 24.17 -15.75 -6.15
C TYR A 47 24.21 -17.24 -6.54
N ILE A 48 23.06 -17.93 -6.54
CA ILE A 48 23.00 -19.35 -6.90
C ILE A 48 23.47 -19.56 -8.34
N LEU A 49 22.98 -18.73 -9.26
CA LEU A 49 23.30 -18.83 -10.68
C LEU A 49 24.77 -18.53 -10.96
N ASP A 50 25.35 -17.52 -10.31
CA ASP A 50 26.77 -17.20 -10.41
C ASP A 50 27.64 -18.39 -9.95
N ASN A 51 27.29 -19.04 -8.84
CA ASN A 51 28.01 -20.22 -8.38
C ASN A 51 27.84 -21.42 -9.32
N CYS A 52 26.63 -21.63 -9.85
CA CYS A 52 26.36 -22.69 -10.80
C CYS A 52 27.14 -22.49 -12.10
N ALA A 53 27.18 -21.27 -12.65
CA ALA A 53 27.92 -20.93 -13.86
C ALA A 53 29.45 -21.11 -13.69
N GLN A 54 29.98 -20.89 -12.48
CA GLN A 54 31.40 -21.16 -12.18
C GLN A 54 31.73 -22.66 -12.08
N THR A 55 30.74 -23.50 -11.77
CA THR A 55 30.94 -24.92 -11.43
C THR A 55 30.49 -25.86 -12.55
N PHE A 56 29.53 -25.44 -13.38
CA PHE A 56 28.88 -26.25 -14.40
C PHE A 56 28.72 -25.46 -15.71
N ASP A 57 28.91 -26.13 -16.84
CA ASP A 57 28.64 -25.55 -18.17
C ASP A 57 27.12 -25.51 -18.41
N MET A 58 26.48 -24.44 -17.94
CA MET A 58 25.03 -24.25 -18.01
C MET A 58 24.67 -23.14 -18.99
N ALA A 59 24.67 -23.47 -20.28
CA ALA A 59 24.31 -22.54 -21.35
C ALA A 59 22.91 -21.93 -21.21
N GLU A 60 21.97 -22.61 -20.54
CA GLU A 60 20.56 -22.17 -20.37
C GLU A 60 20.31 -21.37 -19.07
N ALA A 61 21.25 -21.37 -18.13
CA ALA A 61 21.09 -20.68 -16.84
C ALA A 61 20.98 -19.14 -16.97
N PRO A 62 21.74 -18.46 -17.85
CA PRO A 62 21.60 -17.02 -18.07
C PRO A 62 20.23 -16.61 -18.61
N ASP A 63 19.65 -17.41 -19.52
CA ASP A 63 18.35 -17.12 -20.13
C ASP A 63 17.21 -17.24 -19.10
N LEU A 64 17.26 -18.29 -18.25
CA LEU A 64 16.31 -18.45 -17.15
C LEU A 64 16.43 -17.31 -16.13
N TYR A 65 17.64 -16.87 -15.82
CA TYR A 65 17.85 -15.72 -14.94
C TYR A 65 17.25 -14.44 -15.51
N ALA A 66 17.51 -14.15 -16.79
CA ALA A 66 16.98 -12.97 -17.46
C ALA A 66 15.44 -12.98 -17.47
N ALA A 67 14.82 -14.13 -17.69
CA ALA A 67 13.37 -14.27 -17.61
C ALA A 67 12.84 -14.03 -16.18
N MET A 68 13.55 -14.51 -15.14
CA MET A 68 13.18 -14.26 -13.75
C MET A 68 13.28 -12.78 -13.37
N LEU A 69 14.34 -12.08 -13.81
CA LEU A 69 14.50 -10.64 -13.59
C LEU A 69 13.35 -9.86 -14.21
N GLN A 70 12.99 -10.15 -15.47
CA GLN A 70 11.86 -9.48 -16.13
C GLN A 70 10.52 -9.72 -15.42
N LEU A 71 10.31 -10.90 -14.84
CA LEU A 71 9.12 -11.17 -14.04
C LEU A 71 9.14 -10.42 -12.71
N ASN A 72 10.32 -10.30 -12.07
CA ASN A 72 10.48 -9.54 -10.84
C ASN A 72 10.22 -8.05 -11.08
N ASP A 73 10.81 -7.46 -12.13
CA ASP A 73 10.62 -6.06 -12.51
C ASP A 73 9.14 -5.71 -12.70
N LYS A 74 8.41 -6.55 -13.44
CA LYS A 74 6.95 -6.39 -13.64
C LYS A 74 6.19 -6.48 -12.33
N GLY A 75 6.56 -7.41 -11.46
CA GLY A 75 5.98 -7.54 -10.13
C GLY A 75 6.23 -6.30 -9.27
N GLU A 76 7.43 -5.73 -9.32
CA GLU A 76 7.76 -4.49 -8.61
C GLU A 76 6.95 -3.30 -9.11
N GLU A 77 6.79 -3.15 -10.42
CA GLU A 77 5.94 -2.10 -11.00
C GLU A 77 4.47 -2.22 -10.55
N GLU A 78 3.93 -3.44 -10.51
CA GLU A 78 2.57 -3.68 -10.01
C GLU A 78 2.43 -3.36 -8.52
N LEU A 79 3.43 -3.74 -7.71
CA LEU A 79 3.47 -3.43 -6.28
C LEU A 79 3.53 -1.92 -6.03
N ASP A 80 4.37 -1.19 -6.77
CA ASP A 80 4.47 0.27 -6.66
C ASP A 80 3.16 0.95 -7.04
N GLY A 81 2.55 0.53 -8.14
CA GLY A 81 1.24 1.04 -8.54
C GLY A 81 0.14 0.76 -7.50
N ALA A 82 0.19 -0.37 -6.79
CA ALA A 82 -0.74 -0.68 -5.72
C ALA A 82 -0.49 0.16 -4.45
N ILE A 83 0.77 0.38 -4.07
CA ILE A 83 1.17 1.24 -2.95
C ILE A 83 0.71 2.68 -3.20
N ASP A 84 0.95 3.23 -4.38
CA ASP A 84 0.54 4.59 -4.74
C ASP A 84 -0.98 4.78 -4.66
N ARG A 85 -1.76 3.78 -5.11
CA ARG A 85 -3.22 3.81 -4.99
C ARG A 85 -3.66 3.81 -3.53
N LEU A 86 -3.03 3.00 -2.68
CA LEU A 86 -3.32 2.98 -1.24
C LEU A 86 -2.97 4.31 -0.59
N ASP A 87 -1.85 4.93 -0.94
CA ASP A 87 -1.45 6.24 -0.41
C ASP A 87 -2.45 7.33 -0.78
N ASN A 88 -2.96 7.32 -2.01
CA ASN A 88 -4.01 8.23 -2.45
C ASN A 88 -5.32 8.01 -1.66
N VAL A 89 -5.73 6.74 -1.46
CA VAL A 89 -6.92 6.40 -0.67
C VAL A 89 -6.76 6.80 0.80
N ILE A 90 -5.61 6.53 1.41
CA ILE A 90 -5.30 6.90 2.80
C ILE A 90 -5.36 8.42 2.97
N SER A 91 -4.82 9.16 1.99
CA SER A 91 -4.82 10.63 1.99
C SER A 91 -6.24 11.19 1.85
N SER A 92 -7.05 10.64 0.95
CA SER A 92 -8.47 11.01 0.81
C SER A 92 -9.25 10.72 2.10
N LEU A 93 -9.06 9.54 2.69
CA LEU A 93 -9.73 9.16 3.94
C LEU A 93 -9.32 10.08 5.10
N LYS A 94 -8.06 10.52 5.15
CA LYS A 94 -7.62 11.51 6.14
C LYS A 94 -8.41 12.82 5.97
N SER A 95 -8.50 13.35 4.75
CA SER A 95 -9.27 14.56 4.48
C SER A 95 -10.74 14.41 4.86
N ASP A 96 -11.37 13.29 4.48
CA ASP A 96 -12.78 13.04 4.80
C ASP A 96 -12.99 12.94 6.33
N ILE A 97 -12.07 12.31 7.08
CA ILE A 97 -12.11 12.24 8.55
C ILE A 97 -11.98 13.63 9.17
N ASP A 98 -11.05 14.46 8.68
CA ASP A 98 -10.85 15.82 9.18
C ASP A 98 -12.11 16.69 8.95
N GLU A 99 -12.79 16.54 7.80
CA GLU A 99 -14.06 17.22 7.54
C GLU A 99 -15.21 16.72 8.43
N LEU A 100 -15.29 15.41 8.68
CA LEU A 100 -16.27 14.83 9.61
C LEU A 100 -16.07 15.35 11.04
N ASP A 101 -14.81 15.49 11.48
CA ASP A 101 -14.47 16.04 12.80
C ASP A 101 -14.94 17.49 12.96
N GLU A 102 -14.75 18.32 11.95
CA GLU A 102 -15.23 19.70 11.96
C GLU A 102 -16.77 19.79 11.91
N ALA A 103 -17.43 18.87 11.20
CA ALA A 103 -18.88 18.80 11.16
C ALA A 103 -19.49 18.40 12.52
N ASP A 104 -18.92 17.37 13.17
CA ASP A 104 -19.36 16.88 14.47
C ASP A 104 -19.14 17.92 15.57
N LYS A 105 -18.00 18.60 15.57
CA LYS A 105 -17.73 19.68 16.52
C LYS A 105 -18.82 20.75 16.47
N LYS A 106 -19.17 21.21 15.25
CA LYS A 106 -20.24 22.21 15.04
C LYS A 106 -21.61 21.71 15.46
N TYR A 107 -21.91 20.43 15.20
CA TYR A 107 -23.16 19.81 15.63
C TYR A 107 -23.29 19.81 17.16
N HIS A 108 -22.26 19.34 17.88
CA HIS A 108 -22.28 19.25 19.34
C HIS A 108 -22.27 20.62 20.04
N GLU A 109 -21.58 21.62 19.47
CA GLU A 109 -21.62 23.00 19.97
C GLU A 109 -23.02 23.63 19.87
N LYS A 110 -23.81 23.28 18.85
CA LYS A 110 -25.21 23.74 18.71
C LYS A 110 -26.15 23.05 19.68
N GLN A 111 -25.94 21.76 19.97
CA GLN A 111 -26.78 20.98 20.89
C GLN A 111 -26.52 21.30 22.37
N SER A 112 -25.39 21.92 22.68
CA SER A 112 -25.03 22.33 24.05
C SER A 112 -25.52 23.74 24.43
N LYS A 113 -26.30 24.39 23.55
CA LYS A 113 -26.90 25.72 23.73
C LYS A 113 -28.41 25.62 23.81
#